data_AF-A0ABD1HPG8-F1
#
_entry.id   AF-A0ABD1HPG8-F1
#
_cell.length_a   1.000
_cell.length_b   1.000
_cell.length_c   1.000
_cell.angle_alpha   90.00
_cell.angle_beta   90.00
_cell.angle_gamma   90.00
#
_symmetry.space_group_name_H-M   'P 1'
#
loop_
_entity.id
_entity.type
_entity.pdbx_description
1 polymer ?
#
loop_
_entity_poly.entity_id
_entity_poly.type
_entity_poly.pdbx_seq_one_letter_code
_entity_poly.pdbx_strand_id
1 'polypeptide(L)'
;MYSETQSMTLEKPAWLIASANMFVSSMLSEATRHITMFIGMTFPFFGGLLGFFGGFALAPTTYFLPCIIWLILKKPTRFSFSWWMNWIFIVIGVALMILAPIGGLRSIILSAKTYKFYQ
;
A
#
# COMPACT_ATOMS: atom_id res chain seq x y z
N MET A 1 9.87 -47.98 13.13
CA MET A 1 8.61 -47.22 12.96
C MET A 1 8.77 -45.72 12.68
N TYR A 2 9.96 -45.10 12.85
CA TYR A 2 10.21 -43.73 12.34
C TYR A 2 10.95 -43.71 10.99
N SER A 3 11.52 -44.84 10.58
CA SER A 3 12.25 -45.00 9.32
C SER A 3 11.34 -45.16 8.08
N GLU A 4 10.12 -45.64 8.24
CA GLU A 4 9.14 -45.78 7.14
C GLU A 4 8.24 -44.55 6.96
N THR A 5 8.11 -43.70 7.98
CA THR A 5 7.34 -42.46 7.87
C THR A 5 8.13 -41.34 7.16
N GLN A 6 9.47 -41.38 7.18
CA GLN A 6 10.28 -40.43 6.40
C GLN A 6 10.33 -40.76 4.90
N SER A 7 10.24 -42.03 4.49
CA SER A 7 10.25 -42.42 3.07
C SER A 7 8.98 -42.01 2.31
N MET A 8 7.84 -41.84 2.98
CA MET A 8 6.63 -41.26 2.35
C MET A 8 6.69 -39.72 2.16
N THR A 9 7.72 -39.06 2.69
CA THR A 9 7.89 -37.59 2.59
C THR A 9 9.10 -37.14 1.74
N LEU A 10 10.02 -38.05 1.40
CA LEU A 10 11.35 -37.75 0.86
C LEU A 10 11.60 -38.17 -0.61
N GLU A 11 10.56 -38.28 -1.44
CA GLU A 11 10.70 -38.37 -2.90
C GLU A 11 9.64 -37.51 -3.61
N LYS A 12 9.37 -36.30 -3.11
CA LYS A 12 8.72 -35.29 -3.96
C LYS A 12 9.83 -34.67 -4.81
N PRO A 13 10.02 -35.10 -6.07
CA PRO A 13 11.05 -34.51 -6.90
C PRO A 13 10.85 -33.01 -6.97
N ALA A 14 11.93 -32.24 -6.98
CA ALA A 14 11.87 -30.78 -6.89
C ALA A 14 10.95 -30.16 -7.96
N TRP A 15 10.76 -30.83 -9.10
CA TRP A 15 9.81 -30.43 -10.14
C TRP A 15 8.34 -30.53 -9.70
N LEU A 16 7.94 -31.48 -8.85
CA LEU A 16 6.58 -31.55 -8.29
C LEU A 16 6.34 -30.45 -7.26
N ILE A 17 7.36 -30.12 -6.47
CA ILE A 17 7.29 -29.00 -5.51
C ILE A 17 7.24 -27.68 -6.29
N ALA A 18 8.07 -27.53 -7.32
CA ALA A 18 8.05 -26.37 -8.21
C ALA A 18 6.74 -26.27 -8.98
N SER A 19 6.19 -27.38 -9.51
CA SER A 19 4.92 -27.39 -10.21
C SER A 19 3.75 -27.06 -9.28
N ALA A 20 3.75 -27.59 -8.06
CA ALA A 20 2.77 -27.24 -7.05
C ALA A 20 2.88 -25.76 -6.64
N ASN A 21 4.09 -25.23 -6.49
CA ASN A 21 4.31 -23.83 -6.12
C ASN A 21 3.95 -22.86 -7.26
N MET A 22 4.22 -23.23 -8.52
CA MET A 22 3.79 -22.49 -9.72
C MET A 22 2.28 -22.55 -9.92
N PHE A 23 1.65 -23.68 -9.59
CA PHE A 23 0.20 -23.81 -9.61
C PHE A 23 -0.46 -22.99 -8.49
N VAL A 24 0.10 -23.02 -7.28
CA VAL A 24 -0.38 -22.18 -6.18
C VAL A 24 -0.17 -20.70 -6.49
N SER A 25 0.97 -20.30 -7.05
CA SER A 25 1.23 -18.89 -7.39
C SER A 25 0.31 -18.37 -8.50
N SER A 26 -0.04 -19.20 -9.49
CA SER A 26 -1.01 -18.81 -10.52
C SER A 26 -2.42 -18.68 -9.95
N MET A 27 -2.84 -19.61 -9.07
CA MET A 27 -4.12 -19.51 -8.37
C MET A 27 -4.20 -18.27 -7.47
N LEU A 28 -3.09 -17.94 -6.77
CA LEU A 28 -2.99 -16.72 -5.96
C LEU A 28 -3.05 -15.45 -6.83
N SER A 29 -2.34 -15.41 -7.97
CA SER A 29 -2.38 -14.28 -8.92
C SER A 29 -3.80 -14.03 -9.44
N GLU A 30 -4.47 -15.09 -9.89
CA GLU A 30 -5.81 -14.92 -10.44
C GLU A 30 -6.83 -14.58 -9.35
N ALA A 31 -6.74 -15.19 -8.16
CA ALA A 31 -7.61 -14.84 -7.03
C ALA A 31 -7.49 -13.35 -6.66
N THR A 32 -6.28 -12.80 -6.55
CA THR A 32 -6.09 -11.38 -6.21
C THR A 32 -6.67 -10.42 -7.25
N ARG A 33 -6.58 -10.78 -8.54
CA ARG A 33 -7.15 -9.99 -9.64
C ARG A 33 -8.67 -9.96 -9.59
N HIS A 34 -9.31 -11.11 -9.42
CA HIS A 34 -10.77 -11.21 -9.34
C HIS A 34 -11.31 -10.50 -8.09
N ILE A 35 -10.61 -10.62 -6.95
CA ILE A 35 -10.96 -9.92 -5.71
C ILE A 35 -10.87 -8.39 -5.91
N THR A 36 -9.80 -7.89 -6.54
CA THR A 36 -9.64 -6.46 -6.86
C THR A 36 -10.76 -5.95 -7.77
N MET A 37 -11.14 -6.71 -8.80
CA MET A 37 -12.23 -6.31 -9.70
C MET A 37 -13.59 -6.33 -9.00
N PHE A 38 -13.86 -7.34 -8.17
CA PHE A 38 -15.09 -7.44 -7.40
C PHE A 38 -15.24 -6.28 -6.41
N ILE A 39 -14.16 -5.96 -5.68
CA ILE A 39 -14.14 -4.81 -4.76
C ILE A 39 -14.28 -3.48 -5.50
N GLY A 40 -13.61 -3.33 -6.65
CA GLY A 40 -13.70 -2.13 -7.48
C GLY A 40 -15.07 -1.89 -8.11
N MET A 41 -15.77 -2.96 -8.53
CA MET A 41 -17.15 -2.87 -9.03
C MET A 41 -18.16 -2.64 -7.90
N THR A 42 -17.99 -3.28 -6.74
CA THR A 42 -18.93 -3.18 -5.61
C THR A 42 -18.90 -1.80 -4.95
N PHE A 43 -17.74 -1.15 -4.94
CA PHE A 43 -17.54 0.14 -4.31
C PHE A 43 -17.04 1.18 -5.33
N PRO A 44 -17.94 1.86 -6.06
CA PRO A 44 -17.57 2.92 -7.03
C PRO A 44 -16.91 4.14 -6.37
N PHE A 45 -16.84 4.19 -5.03
CA PHE A 45 -16.12 5.19 -4.23
C PHE A 45 -14.71 4.75 -3.79
N PHE A 46 -14.35 3.47 -3.95
CA PHE A 46 -13.12 2.89 -3.40
C PHE A 46 -11.85 3.50 -3.99
N GLY A 47 -11.89 3.95 -5.24
CA GLY A 47 -10.77 4.69 -5.86
C GLY A 47 -10.43 5.99 -5.13
N GLY A 48 -11.44 6.75 -4.68
CA GLY A 48 -11.23 7.96 -3.88
C GLY A 48 -10.69 7.66 -2.48
N LEU A 49 -11.09 6.53 -1.90
CA LEU A 49 -10.64 6.05 -0.58
C LEU A 49 -9.19 5.50 -0.63
N LEU A 50 -8.85 4.72 -1.65
CA LEU A 50 -7.49 4.25 -1.91
C LEU A 50 -6.54 5.43 -2.14
N GLY A 51 -6.98 6.47 -2.86
CA GLY A 51 -6.22 7.71 -3.02
C GLY A 51 -6.04 8.48 -1.70
N PHE A 52 -7.06 8.49 -0.84
CA PHE A 52 -6.99 9.08 0.50
C PHE A 52 -5.95 8.38 1.38
N PHE A 53 -6.01 7.06 1.50
CA PHE A 53 -5.04 6.29 2.30
C PHE A 53 -3.67 6.20 1.65
N GLY A 54 -3.59 6.15 0.32
CA GLY A 54 -2.33 6.19 -0.42
C GLY A 54 -1.60 7.52 -0.21
N GLY A 55 -2.29 8.64 -0.33
CA GLY A 55 -1.73 9.97 -0.05
C GLY A 55 -1.37 10.17 1.43
N PHE A 56 -2.19 9.65 2.34
CA PHE A 56 -1.93 9.75 3.78
C PHE A 56 -0.82 8.81 4.27
N ALA A 57 -0.67 7.61 3.69
CA ALA A 57 0.33 6.63 4.14
C ALA A 57 1.67 6.77 3.42
N LEU A 58 1.66 7.01 2.10
CA LEU A 58 2.89 7.06 1.28
C LEU A 58 3.56 8.42 1.29
N ALA A 59 2.78 9.50 1.40
CA ALA A 59 3.37 10.83 1.31
C ALA A 59 4.19 11.17 2.57
N PRO A 60 3.73 10.92 3.81
CA PRO A 60 4.60 10.98 4.98
C PRO A 60 5.83 10.07 4.86
N THR A 61 5.66 8.81 4.46
CA THR A 61 6.79 7.85 4.46
C THR A 61 7.87 8.20 3.44
N THR A 62 7.53 8.61 2.22
CA THR A 62 8.54 8.99 1.20
C THR A 62 9.30 10.27 1.55
N TYR A 63 8.66 11.15 2.32
CA TYR A 63 9.19 12.44 2.65
C TYR A 63 9.94 12.43 4.01
N PHE A 64 9.40 11.78 5.04
CA PHE A 64 10.08 11.66 6.35
C PHE A 64 11.35 10.80 6.27
N LEU A 65 11.40 9.75 5.43
CA LEU A 65 12.56 8.85 5.31
C LEU A 65 13.88 9.55 4.91
N PRO A 66 13.97 10.27 3.78
CA PRO A 66 15.21 10.96 3.41
C PRO A 66 15.58 12.06 4.42
N CYS A 67 14.59 12.68 5.07
CA CYS A 67 14.84 13.72 6.06
C CYS A 67 15.48 13.19 7.34
N ILE A 68 14.96 12.08 7.87
CA ILE A 68 15.47 11.41 9.08
C ILE A 68 16.86 10.81 8.82
N ILE A 69 17.08 10.22 7.65
CA ILE A 69 18.39 9.68 7.23
C ILE A 69 19.45 10.79 7.19
N TRP A 70 19.12 11.96 6.63
CA TRP A 70 20.04 13.10 6.60
C TRP A 70 20.29 13.72 7.98
N LEU A 71 19.27 13.77 8.85
CA LEU A 71 19.39 14.28 10.22
C LEU A 71 20.31 13.43 11.10
N ILE A 72 20.21 12.10 10.97
CA ILE A 72 21.08 11.13 11.66
C ILE A 72 22.52 11.24 11.17
N LEU A 73 22.72 11.45 9.86
CA LEU A 73 24.07 11.46 9.27
C LEU A 73 24.88 12.73 9.58
N LYS A 74 24.23 13.90 9.75
CA LYS A 74 24.94 15.19 9.76
C LYS A 74 24.89 16.02 11.05
N LYS A 75 24.18 15.59 12.11
CA LYS A 75 24.04 16.31 13.42
C LYS A 75 24.08 17.86 13.27
N PRO A 76 23.14 18.51 12.57
CA PRO A 76 23.30 19.92 12.24
C PRO A 76 22.77 20.85 13.34
N THR A 77 23.48 21.96 13.54
CA THR A 77 23.11 23.11 14.39
C THR A 77 21.99 23.95 13.76
N ARG A 78 21.25 24.70 14.59
CA ARG A 78 19.88 25.24 14.36
C ARG A 78 19.69 26.25 13.19
N PHE A 79 20.70 26.47 12.35
CA PHE A 79 20.69 27.44 11.24
C PHE A 79 21.12 26.85 9.88
N SER A 80 21.26 25.52 9.79
CA SER A 80 21.67 24.84 8.55
C SER A 80 20.48 24.49 7.65
N PHE A 81 20.72 24.25 6.36
CA PHE A 81 19.78 23.77 5.32
C PHE A 81 18.86 22.62 5.80
N SER A 82 19.32 21.82 6.77
CA SER A 82 18.55 20.74 7.39
C SER A 82 17.33 21.21 8.20
N TRP A 83 17.34 22.42 8.76
CA TRP A 83 16.19 23.01 9.49
C TRP A 83 15.08 23.41 8.52
N TRP A 84 15.44 24.03 7.40
CA TRP A 84 14.51 24.36 6.31
C TRP A 84 13.88 23.10 5.71
N MET A 85 14.67 22.04 5.50
CA MET A 85 14.13 20.76 5.05
C MET A 85 13.14 20.19 6.06
N ASN A 86 13.48 20.10 7.35
CA ASN A 86 12.58 19.59 8.38
C ASN A 86 11.26 20.39 8.44
N TRP A 87 11.34 21.71 8.27
CA TRP A 87 10.14 22.56 8.22
C TRP A 87 9.31 22.32 6.95
N ILE A 88 9.95 22.21 5.78
CA ILE A 88 9.28 21.84 4.51
C ILE A 88 8.57 20.49 4.66
N PHE A 89 9.18 19.51 5.34
CA PHE A 89 8.58 18.20 5.59
C PHE A 89 7.34 18.25 6.48
N ILE A 90 7.38 19.05 7.54
CA ILE A 90 6.21 19.29 8.39
C ILE A 90 5.10 19.98 7.60
N VAL A 91 5.43 20.99 6.79
CA VAL A 91 4.45 21.73 5.96
C VAL A 91 3.84 20.83 4.89
N ILE A 92 4.65 20.05 4.18
CA ILE A 92 4.21 19.09 3.17
C ILE A 92 3.33 18.00 3.81
N GLY A 93 3.75 17.45 4.96
CA GLY A 93 2.96 16.44 5.69
C GLY A 93 1.59 16.95 6.12
N VAL A 94 1.52 18.17 6.68
CA VAL A 94 0.24 18.80 7.06
C VAL A 94 -0.60 19.14 5.83
N ALA A 95 0.00 19.66 4.76
CA ALA A 95 -0.70 19.95 3.51
C ALA A 95 -1.30 18.68 2.90
N LEU A 96 -0.56 17.57 2.83
CA LEU A 96 -1.05 16.28 2.36
C LEU A 96 -2.15 15.69 3.25
N MET A 97 -2.01 15.85 4.57
CA MET A 97 -3.03 15.41 5.53
C MET A 97 -4.35 16.19 5.41
N ILE A 98 -4.34 17.38 4.82
CA ILE A 98 -5.54 18.18 4.52
C ILE A 98 -6.04 17.90 3.09
N LEU A 99 -5.14 17.87 2.11
CA LEU A 99 -5.48 17.65 0.70
C LEU A 99 -6.00 16.24 0.42
N ALA A 100 -5.44 15.22 1.07
CA ALA A 100 -5.91 13.84 0.93
C ALA A 100 -7.38 13.68 1.35
N PRO A 101 -7.80 14.08 2.57
CA PRO A 101 -9.21 13.99 2.96
C PRO A 101 -10.11 14.83 2.07
N ILE A 102 -9.71 16.03 1.66
CA ILE A 102 -10.53 16.88 0.78
C ILE A 102 -10.74 16.20 -0.59
N GLY A 103 -9.69 15.67 -1.22
CA GLY A 103 -9.79 14.99 -2.52
C GLY A 103 -10.56 13.67 -2.46
N GLY A 104 -10.35 12.90 -1.40
CA GLY A 104 -11.10 11.66 -1.11
C GLY A 104 -12.57 11.94 -0.87
N LEU A 105 -12.90 12.87 0.05
CA LEU A 105 -14.27 13.28 0.37
C LEU A 105 -15.00 13.81 -0.87
N ARG A 106 -14.37 14.66 -1.69
CA ARG A 106 -14.98 15.19 -2.91
C ARG A 106 -15.34 14.11 -3.92
N SER A 107 -14.49 13.10 -4.08
CA SER A 107 -14.76 11.96 -4.97
C SER A 107 -15.85 11.05 -4.41
N ILE A 108 -15.85 10.81 -3.09
CA ILE A 108 -16.90 10.04 -2.41
C ILE A 108 -18.26 10.75 -2.52
N ILE A 109 -18.33 12.06 -2.30
CA ILE A 109 -19.57 12.85 -2.36
C ILE A 109 -20.14 12.88 -3.79
N LEU A 110 -19.31 13.04 -4.81
CA LEU A 110 -19.75 13.00 -6.21
C LEU A 110 -20.26 11.62 -6.61
N SER A 111 -19.54 10.55 -6.25
CA SER A 111 -20.00 9.18 -6.49
C SER A 111 -21.28 8.86 -5.72
N ALA A 112 -21.41 9.33 -4.47
CA ALA A 112 -22.63 9.15 -3.65
C ALA A 112 -23.82 9.94 -4.19
N LYS A 113 -23.62 11.15 -4.75
CA LYS A 113 -24.69 11.93 -5.39
C LYS A 113 -25.21 11.25 -6.66
N THR A 114 -24.31 10.74 -7.50
CA THR A 114 -24.69 10.06 -8.74
C THR A 114 -25.40 8.72 -8.47
N TYR A 115 -25.07 8.03 -7.36
CA TYR A 115 -25.68 6.75 -6.97
C TYR A 115 -26.98 6.82 -6.15
N LYS A 116 -27.44 8.00 -5.73
CA LYS A 116 -28.69 8.19 -4.95
C LYS A 116 -29.73 9.11 -5.58
N PHE A 117 -29.51 9.58 -6.82
CA PHE A 117 -30.48 10.43 -7.52
C PHE A 117 -30.84 9.97 -8.95
N TYR A 118 -30.31 8.82 -9.41
CA TYR A 118 -30.78 8.19 -10.65
C TYR A 118 -30.89 6.66 -10.52
N GLN A 119 -31.42 6.20 -9.38
CA GLN A 119 -32.45 5.16 -9.22
C GLN A 119 -32.67 4.89 -7.71
#